data_AF-A0A6B3NMK9-F1
#
_entry.id   AF-A0A6B3NMK9-F1
#
_cell.length_a   1.000
_cell.length_b   1.000
_cell.length_c   1.000
_cell.angle_alpha   90.00
_cell.angle_beta   90.00
_cell.angle_gamma   90.00
#
_symmetry.space_group_name_H-M   'P 1'
#
loop_
_entity.id
_entity.type
_entity.pdbx_description
1 polymer ?
#
loop_
_entity_poly.entity_id
_entity_poly.type
_entity_poly.pdbx_seq_one_letter_code
_entity_poly.pdbx_strand_id
1 'polypeptide(L)'
;MKFNQDDIKQKRSHQNFSLISAQKDATDFNSLLDYLNNYQHELKSAITNYGAIVIRGYQVETPEQFQQVGLSLFPNLQNQYPGGAPRQKVAEYVWTASELPSYLPISGHTELSYSPSDKPTHILFFCPQVAASGGETPVIDMKSVLSDLPARLKHRCSQTCLAIKLFWVSTQKRLFDVRLWKWPWFRSPKPWQAVFNTEDRDVVETKCHNAGR
;
A
#
# COMPACT_ATOMS: atom_id res chain seq x y z
N MET A 1 21.38 -2.70 -24.16
CA MET A 1 20.00 -3.22 -24.27
C MET A 1 19.08 -2.06 -23.91
N LYS A 2 18.23 -1.59 -24.83
CA LYS A 2 17.45 -0.35 -24.64
C LYS A 2 16.19 -0.65 -23.83
N PHE A 3 15.98 0.08 -22.74
CA PHE A 3 14.67 0.20 -22.11
C PHE A 3 13.70 0.70 -23.17
N ASN A 4 12.70 -0.11 -23.54
CA ASN A 4 11.68 0.32 -24.49
C ASN A 4 10.79 1.33 -23.78
N GLN A 5 11.04 2.62 -24.03
CA GLN A 5 10.29 3.76 -23.49
C GLN A 5 9.10 4.18 -24.37
N ASP A 6 8.73 3.39 -25.37
CA ASP A 6 7.78 3.85 -26.36
C ASP A 6 6.32 3.49 -26.02
N ASP A 7 5.49 4.53 -26.15
CA ASP A 7 4.03 4.61 -26.12
C ASP A 7 3.28 4.63 -24.78
N ILE A 8 3.37 5.78 -24.10
CA ILE A 8 2.18 6.46 -23.57
C ILE A 8 2.12 7.88 -24.15
N LYS A 9 1.45 8.03 -25.29
CA LYS A 9 0.95 9.34 -25.77
C LYS A 9 -0.24 9.78 -24.90
N GLN A 10 0.03 10.23 -23.68
CA GLN A 10 -0.80 11.20 -22.96
C GLN A 10 0.11 12.15 -22.16
N LYS A 11 0.12 13.41 -22.59
CA LYS A 11 0.79 14.54 -21.95
C LYS A 11 0.40 14.66 -20.47
N ARG A 12 1.30 14.29 -19.55
CA ARG A 12 1.50 14.94 -18.24
C ARG A 12 3.00 14.92 -17.92
N SER A 13 3.62 16.10 -17.90
CA SER A 13 5.07 16.36 -17.85
C SER A 13 5.77 16.01 -16.52
N HIS A 14 5.28 15.02 -15.76
CA HIS A 14 5.80 14.67 -14.43
C HIS A 14 5.80 13.16 -14.14
N GLN A 15 6.01 12.30 -15.15
CA GLN A 15 6.11 10.85 -14.89
C GLN A 15 7.50 10.50 -14.33
N ASN A 16 7.63 10.57 -13.00
CA ASN A 16 8.77 10.00 -12.26
C ASN A 16 8.49 8.54 -11.92
N PHE A 17 8.32 7.66 -12.91
CA PHE A 17 8.26 6.21 -12.70
C PHE A 17 8.92 5.48 -13.86
N SER A 18 9.45 4.28 -13.60
CA SER A 18 9.95 3.40 -14.67
C SER A 18 8.81 2.53 -15.19
N LEU A 19 8.58 2.51 -16.50
CA LEU A 19 7.62 1.61 -17.15
C LEU A 19 8.38 0.42 -17.76
N ILE A 20 7.94 -0.79 -17.42
CA ILE A 20 8.42 -2.05 -17.99
C ILE A 20 7.24 -2.67 -18.71
N SER A 21 7.37 -2.84 -20.03
CA SER A 21 6.34 -3.45 -20.85
C SER A 21 6.82 -4.78 -21.43
N ALA A 22 5.94 -5.77 -21.43
CA ALA A 22 6.17 -7.04 -22.08
C ALA A 22 6.50 -6.84 -23.56
N GLN A 23 7.41 -7.65 -24.08
CA GLN A 23 7.65 -7.74 -25.52
C GLN A 23 6.56 -8.57 -26.19
N LYS A 24 6.29 -8.33 -27.49
CA LYS A 24 5.16 -8.94 -28.22
C LYS A 24 5.08 -10.46 -28.08
N ASP A 25 6.22 -11.14 -27.99
CA ASP A 25 6.31 -12.61 -27.96
C ASP A 25 6.63 -13.16 -26.56
N ALA A 26 6.65 -12.31 -25.53
CA ALA A 26 7.06 -12.66 -24.17
C ALA A 26 6.08 -12.06 -23.13
N THR A 27 4.79 -12.36 -23.29
CA THR A 27 3.69 -11.82 -22.47
C THR A 27 3.21 -12.77 -21.39
N ASP A 28 3.65 -14.03 -21.39
CA ASP A 28 3.20 -15.01 -20.41
C ASP A 28 3.82 -14.77 -19.02
N PHE A 29 3.27 -15.45 -18.02
CA PHE A 29 3.71 -15.35 -16.63
C PHE A 29 5.17 -15.78 -16.41
N ASN A 30 5.64 -16.82 -17.10
CA ASN A 30 7.01 -17.31 -16.92
C ASN A 30 8.02 -16.33 -17.53
N SER A 31 7.71 -15.76 -18.69
CA SER A 31 8.50 -14.67 -19.29
C SER A 31 8.66 -13.48 -18.33
N LEU A 32 7.63 -13.16 -17.53
CA LEU A 32 7.77 -12.15 -16.48
C LEU A 32 8.76 -12.59 -15.39
N LEU A 33 8.61 -13.80 -14.85
CA LEU A 33 9.51 -14.30 -13.80
C LEU A 33 10.96 -14.34 -14.28
N ASP A 34 11.20 -14.80 -15.51
CA ASP A 34 12.53 -14.82 -16.12
C ASP A 34 13.09 -13.41 -16.25
N TYR A 35 12.28 -12.44 -16.67
CA TYR A 35 12.70 -11.05 -16.71
C TYR A 35 13.07 -10.53 -15.31
N LEU A 36 12.22 -10.74 -14.31
CA LEU A 36 12.47 -10.27 -12.95
C LEU A 36 13.75 -10.86 -12.35
N ASN A 37 14.01 -12.14 -12.59
CA ASN A 37 15.20 -12.83 -12.11
C ASN A 37 16.48 -12.38 -12.84
N ASN A 38 16.40 -12.10 -14.14
CA ASN A 38 17.57 -11.71 -14.94
C ASN A 38 17.97 -10.23 -14.77
N TYR A 39 17.05 -9.35 -14.38
CA TYR A 39 17.25 -7.89 -14.31
C TYR A 39 17.10 -7.31 -12.90
N GLN A 40 17.37 -8.10 -11.86
CA GLN A 40 17.21 -7.66 -10.46
C GLN A 40 17.98 -6.38 -10.12
N HIS A 41 19.20 -6.22 -10.66
CA HIS A 41 20.04 -5.06 -10.40
C HIS A 41 19.46 -3.79 -11.03
N GLU A 42 19.01 -3.88 -12.27
CA GLU A 42 18.36 -2.80 -13.01
C GLU A 42 17.05 -2.39 -12.36
N LEU A 43 16.25 -3.38 -11.92
CA LEU A 43 15.01 -3.14 -11.18
C LEU A 43 15.28 -2.40 -9.87
N LYS A 44 16.29 -2.83 -9.09
CA LYS A 44 16.69 -2.16 -7.86
C LYS A 44 17.19 -0.73 -8.11
N SER A 45 17.94 -0.52 -9.18
CA SER A 45 18.40 0.82 -9.58
C SER A 45 17.22 1.70 -10.00
N ALA A 46 16.29 1.16 -10.80
CA ALA A 46 15.11 1.86 -11.25
C ALA A 46 14.20 2.28 -10.07
N ILE A 47 13.90 1.37 -9.12
CA ILE A 47 13.05 1.73 -7.98
C ILE A 47 13.72 2.79 -7.10
N THR A 48 15.06 2.76 -6.97
CA THR A 48 15.82 3.76 -6.20
C THR A 48 15.79 5.14 -6.88
N ASN A 49 15.91 5.19 -8.21
CA ASN A 49 16.00 6.43 -8.96
C ASN A 49 14.63 7.08 -9.21
N TYR A 50 13.61 6.27 -9.48
CA TYR A 50 12.28 6.74 -9.86
C TYR A 50 11.25 6.65 -8.72
N GLY A 51 11.47 5.83 -7.69
CA GLY A 51 10.53 5.66 -6.57
C GLY A 51 9.33 4.75 -6.87
N ALA A 52 9.02 4.50 -8.15
CA ALA A 52 7.99 3.55 -8.57
C ALA A 52 8.36 2.87 -9.90
N ILE A 53 7.92 1.61 -10.04
CA ILE A 53 8.00 0.84 -11.29
C ILE A 53 6.59 0.35 -11.62
N VAL A 54 6.18 0.52 -12.87
CA VAL A 54 4.95 -0.06 -13.43
C VAL A 54 5.34 -1.17 -14.38
N ILE A 55 4.84 -2.38 -14.13
CA ILE A 55 5.03 -3.53 -15.01
C ILE A 55 3.71 -3.82 -15.72
N ARG A 56 3.72 -3.88 -17.06
CA ARG A 56 2.50 -4.01 -17.88
C ARG A 56 2.70 -4.99 -19.03
N GLY A 57 1.62 -5.61 -19.49
CA GLY A 57 1.59 -6.45 -20.68
C GLY A 57 1.91 -7.93 -20.43
N TYR A 58 2.07 -8.31 -19.16
CA TYR A 58 2.23 -9.70 -18.75
C TYR A 58 0.92 -10.29 -18.23
N GLN A 59 0.72 -11.58 -18.47
CA GLN A 59 -0.44 -12.35 -18.05
C GLN A 59 -0.27 -12.82 -16.60
N VAL A 60 -0.56 -11.94 -15.64
CA VAL A 60 -0.70 -12.27 -14.21
C VAL A 60 -2.18 -12.27 -13.88
N GLU A 61 -2.74 -13.43 -13.55
CA GLU A 61 -4.17 -13.64 -13.44
C GLU A 61 -4.62 -13.94 -12.01
N THR A 62 -3.76 -14.57 -11.20
CA THR A 62 -4.13 -15.03 -9.85
C THR A 62 -3.35 -14.34 -8.74
N PRO A 63 -3.90 -14.27 -7.51
CA PRO A 63 -3.17 -13.83 -6.34
C PRO A 63 -1.88 -14.61 -6.09
N GLU A 64 -1.85 -15.92 -6.39
CA GLU A 64 -0.68 -16.78 -6.24
C GLU A 64 0.41 -16.42 -7.25
N GLN A 65 0.06 -16.12 -8.50
CA GLN A 65 1.02 -15.63 -9.49
C GLN A 65 1.59 -14.27 -9.08
N PHE A 66 0.75 -13.35 -8.59
CA PHE A 66 1.22 -12.07 -8.06
C PHE A 66 2.14 -12.24 -6.85
N GLN A 67 1.84 -13.20 -5.96
CA GLN A 67 2.72 -13.56 -4.85
C GLN A 67 4.11 -14.00 -5.34
N GLN A 68 4.18 -14.85 -6.38
CA GLN A 68 5.46 -15.29 -6.95
C GLN A 68 6.26 -14.12 -7.54
N VAL A 69 5.59 -13.17 -8.22
CA VAL A 69 6.21 -11.91 -8.66
C VAL A 69 6.81 -11.15 -7.48
N GLY A 70 6.05 -11.02 -6.39
CA GLY A 70 6.51 -10.36 -5.17
C GLY A 70 7.73 -11.05 -4.55
N LEU A 71 7.73 -12.39 -4.47
CA LEU A 71 8.83 -13.18 -3.91
C LEU A 71 10.09 -13.15 -4.78
N SER A 72 9.96 -13.09 -6.12
CA SER A 72 11.08 -12.92 -7.04
C SER A 72 11.80 -11.58 -6.86
N LEU A 73 11.05 -10.52 -6.56
CA LEU A 73 11.58 -9.18 -6.30
C LEU A 73 12.10 -9.01 -4.87
N PHE A 74 11.37 -9.56 -3.89
CA PHE A 74 11.60 -9.37 -2.47
C PHE A 74 11.43 -10.71 -1.73
N PRO A 75 12.51 -11.49 -1.55
CA PRO A 75 12.42 -12.84 -0.96
C PRO A 75 11.85 -12.88 0.47
N ASN A 76 11.92 -11.76 1.20
CA ASN A 76 11.47 -11.64 2.59
C ASN A 76 10.17 -10.83 2.69
N LEU A 77 9.11 -11.25 1.99
CA LEU A 77 7.79 -10.63 2.12
C LEU A 77 7.23 -10.80 3.53
N GLN A 78 6.50 -9.79 4.01
CA GLN A 78 5.77 -9.87 5.27
C GLN A 78 4.41 -10.52 5.04
N ASN A 79 4.07 -11.54 5.83
CA ASN A 79 2.76 -12.19 5.76
C ASN A 79 1.77 -11.75 6.86
N GLN A 80 2.16 -10.71 7.61
CA GLN A 80 1.33 -10.06 8.62
C GLN A 80 1.19 -8.59 8.25
N TYR A 81 -0.03 -8.08 8.32
CA TYR A 81 -0.34 -6.70 8.01
C TYR A 81 -1.01 -6.03 9.22
N PRO A 82 -0.33 -5.12 9.94
CA PRO A 82 -0.82 -4.56 11.22
C PRO A 82 -1.75 -3.34 11.06
N GLY A 83 -2.18 -2.99 9.84
CA GLY A 83 -3.08 -1.86 9.63
C GLY A 83 -4.55 -2.18 9.92
N GLY A 84 -5.31 -1.16 10.33
CA GLY A 84 -6.68 -1.34 10.84
C GLY A 84 -7.76 -1.50 9.76
N ALA A 85 -7.53 -1.03 8.53
CA ALA A 85 -8.55 -1.08 7.48
C ALA A 85 -8.88 -2.53 7.07
N PRO A 86 -10.18 -2.85 6.83
CA PRO A 86 -10.61 -4.19 6.46
C PRO A 86 -9.98 -4.62 5.14
N ARG A 87 -9.41 -5.82 5.15
CA ARG A 87 -8.78 -6.50 4.02
C ARG A 87 -9.03 -7.99 4.16
N GLN A 88 -9.04 -8.69 3.04
CA GLN A 88 -9.16 -10.14 2.98
C GLN A 88 -7.83 -10.72 2.52
N LYS A 89 -7.36 -11.76 3.20
CA LYS A 89 -6.17 -12.51 2.78
C LYS A 89 -6.57 -13.43 1.63
N VAL A 90 -5.98 -13.23 0.45
CA VAL A 90 -6.33 -13.98 -0.78
C VAL A 90 -5.21 -14.91 -1.24
N ALA A 91 -3.97 -14.70 -0.76
CA ALA A 91 -2.88 -15.66 -0.81
C ALA A 91 -1.98 -15.49 0.43
N GLU A 92 -0.90 -16.26 0.57
CA GLU A 92 -0.04 -16.24 1.75
C GLU A 92 0.55 -14.84 2.05
N TYR A 93 0.93 -14.10 1.00
CA TYR A 93 1.51 -12.75 1.09
C TYR A 93 0.65 -11.68 0.38
N VAL A 94 -0.60 -11.99 0.03
CA VAL A 94 -1.46 -11.09 -0.74
C VAL A 94 -2.78 -10.83 0.00
N TRP A 95 -3.11 -9.55 0.10
CA TRP A 95 -4.36 -9.05 0.65
C TRP A 95 -5.09 -8.19 -0.38
N THR A 96 -6.42 -8.15 -0.29
CA THR A 96 -7.19 -7.10 -0.96
C THR A 96 -6.78 -5.72 -0.43
N ALA A 97 -6.87 -4.70 -1.28
CA ALA A 97 -6.73 -3.31 -0.85
C ALA A 97 -7.85 -2.90 0.12
N SER A 98 -7.70 -1.76 0.78
CA SER A 98 -8.70 -1.22 1.71
C SER A 98 -10.08 -1.15 1.07
N GLU A 99 -11.05 -1.88 1.62
CA GLU A 99 -12.43 -1.89 1.16
C GLU A 99 -13.19 -0.64 1.67
N LEU A 100 -13.09 0.46 0.95
CA LEU A 100 -13.95 1.64 1.11
C LEU A 100 -14.99 1.69 -0.03
N PRO A 101 -16.14 2.35 0.19
CA PRO A 101 -17.07 2.65 -0.90
C PRO A 101 -16.34 3.32 -2.07
N SER A 102 -16.64 2.89 -3.31
CA SER A 102 -15.91 3.29 -4.52
C SER A 102 -15.93 4.80 -4.82
N TYR A 103 -16.88 5.54 -4.25
CA TYR A 103 -17.01 6.98 -4.41
C TYR A 103 -16.19 7.79 -3.40
N LEU A 104 -15.54 7.15 -2.41
CA LEU A 104 -14.71 7.84 -1.42
C LEU A 104 -13.25 7.81 -1.83
N PRO A 105 -12.62 8.97 -2.09
CA PRO A 105 -11.19 9.01 -2.38
C PRO A 105 -10.38 8.70 -1.12
N ILE A 106 -9.27 8.00 -1.30
CA ILE A 106 -8.27 7.78 -0.24
C ILE A 106 -7.24 8.92 -0.34
N SER A 107 -7.07 9.68 0.74
CA SER A 107 -6.06 10.74 0.80
C SER A 107 -4.64 10.18 0.63
N GLY A 108 -3.76 10.92 -0.04
CA GLY A 108 -2.35 10.56 -0.17
C GLY A 108 -1.67 10.42 1.21
N HIS A 109 -0.99 9.30 1.41
CA HIS A 109 -0.26 9.01 2.64
C HIS A 109 0.87 8.00 2.36
N THR A 110 1.81 7.90 3.30
CA THR A 110 2.78 6.80 3.34
C THR A 110 2.23 5.66 4.19
N GLU A 111 2.32 4.45 3.66
CA GLU A 111 1.75 3.24 4.26
C GLU A 111 2.31 3.01 5.66
N LEU A 112 1.42 2.80 6.64
CA LEU A 112 1.77 2.56 8.05
C LEU A 112 2.70 3.62 8.68
N SER A 113 2.69 4.86 8.20
CA SER A 113 3.55 5.95 8.69
C SER A 113 3.41 6.31 10.17
N TYR A 114 2.30 5.94 10.79
CA TYR A 114 2.08 6.08 12.23
C TYR A 114 2.70 4.94 13.07
N SER A 115 3.33 3.94 12.43
CA SER A 115 3.98 2.81 13.09
C SER A 115 5.41 2.63 12.59
N PRO A 116 6.40 3.26 13.23
CA PRO A 116 7.79 3.21 12.79
C PRO A 116 8.38 1.79 12.68
N SER A 117 7.97 0.86 13.53
CA SER A 117 8.43 -0.55 13.51
C SER A 117 7.85 -1.37 12.36
N ASP A 118 6.67 -0.99 11.86
CA ASP A 118 5.88 -1.80 10.93
C ASP A 118 5.87 -1.23 9.51
N LYS A 119 6.50 -0.07 9.29
CA LYS A 119 6.49 0.60 8.00
C LYS A 119 7.16 -0.26 6.93
N PRO A 120 6.48 -0.54 5.80
CA PRO A 120 7.10 -1.29 4.72
C PRO A 120 8.12 -0.41 3.99
N THR A 121 9.17 -1.02 3.45
CA THR A 121 10.11 -0.34 2.54
C THR A 121 9.55 -0.25 1.13
N HIS A 122 8.69 -1.21 0.74
CA HIS A 122 8.08 -1.32 -0.57
C HIS A 122 6.64 -1.82 -0.42
N ILE A 123 5.78 -1.41 -1.34
CA ILE A 123 4.41 -1.92 -1.49
C ILE A 123 4.20 -2.30 -2.95
N LEU A 124 3.57 -3.43 -3.19
CA LEU A 124 3.25 -3.92 -4.52
C LEU A 124 1.73 -3.88 -4.72
N PHE A 125 1.30 -3.45 -5.90
CA PHE A 125 -0.11 -3.44 -6.29
C PHE A 125 -0.32 -4.32 -7.51
N PHE A 126 -1.46 -5.01 -7.54
CA PHE A 126 -1.88 -5.85 -8.64
C PHE A 126 -3.33 -5.53 -9.02
N CYS A 127 -3.56 -5.44 -10.33
CA CYS A 127 -4.87 -5.13 -10.90
C CYS A 127 -5.37 -6.37 -11.67
N PRO A 128 -6.02 -7.35 -11.00
CA PRO A 128 -6.60 -8.51 -11.68
C PRO A 128 -7.79 -8.11 -12.57
N GLN A 129 -8.47 -7.02 -12.24
CA GLN A 129 -9.60 -6.50 -13.00
C GLN A 129 -9.52 -4.98 -13.11
N VAL A 130 -9.49 -4.49 -14.34
CA VAL A 130 -9.48 -3.05 -14.62
C VAL A 130 -10.86 -2.46 -14.31
N ALA A 131 -10.89 -1.34 -13.58
CA ALA A 131 -12.12 -0.61 -13.32
C ALA A 131 -12.68 0.02 -14.60
N ALA A 132 -14.00 0.02 -14.78
CA ALA A 132 -14.65 0.64 -15.94
C ALA A 132 -14.44 2.17 -15.99
N SER A 133 -14.32 2.81 -14.81
CA SER A 133 -14.03 4.23 -14.66
C SER A 133 -13.47 4.50 -13.27
N GLY A 134 -12.49 5.40 -13.15
CA GLY A 134 -11.82 5.69 -11.88
C GLY A 134 -11.05 4.47 -11.35
N GLY A 135 -11.00 4.30 -10.03
CA GLY A 135 -10.33 3.15 -9.39
C GLY A 135 -8.81 3.13 -9.54
N GLU A 136 -8.23 4.23 -10.02
CA GLU A 136 -6.78 4.41 -10.11
C GLU A 136 -6.18 4.44 -8.70
N THR A 137 -4.92 4.04 -8.58
CA THR A 137 -4.13 4.19 -7.35
C THR A 137 -3.08 5.27 -7.59
N PRO A 138 -3.35 6.56 -7.29
CA PRO A 138 -2.38 7.62 -7.48
C PRO A 138 -1.15 7.38 -6.59
N VAL A 139 0.03 7.49 -7.19
CA VAL A 139 1.32 7.45 -6.48
C VAL A 139 1.88 8.86 -6.40
N ILE A 140 2.35 9.26 -5.21
CA ILE A 140 2.79 10.62 -4.93
C ILE A 140 4.28 10.60 -4.54
N ASP A 141 5.07 11.45 -5.20
CA ASP A 141 6.46 11.68 -4.81
C ASP A 141 6.52 12.55 -3.53
N MET A 142 6.70 11.89 -2.39
CA MET A 142 6.79 12.56 -1.10
C MET A 142 8.04 13.44 -0.94
N LYS A 143 9.09 13.24 -1.75
CA LYS A 143 10.26 14.13 -1.78
C LYS A 143 9.89 15.47 -2.39
N SER A 144 9.14 15.46 -3.49
CA SER A 144 8.58 16.66 -4.10
C SER A 144 7.62 17.37 -3.14
N VAL A 145 6.72 16.63 -2.47
CA VAL A 145 5.85 17.19 -1.42
C VAL A 145 6.65 17.89 -0.33
N LEU A 146 7.71 17.27 0.18
CA LEU A 146 8.58 17.88 1.19
C LEU A 146 9.27 19.14 0.67
N SER A 147 9.75 19.14 -0.58
CA SER A 147 10.36 20.32 -1.21
C SER A 147 9.38 21.50 -1.27
N ASP A 148 8.14 21.22 -1.67
CA ASP A 148 7.09 22.22 -1.90
C ASP A 148 6.45 22.75 -0.61
N LEU A 149 6.67 22.08 0.53
CA LEU A 149 6.17 22.57 1.82
C LEU A 149 6.73 23.97 2.14
N PRO A 150 5.89 24.90 2.65
CA PRO A 150 6.34 26.21 3.13
C PRO A 150 7.49 26.09 4.14
N ALA A 151 8.50 26.97 4.03
CA ALA A 151 9.68 26.96 4.90
C ALA A 151 9.32 26.97 6.40
N ARG A 152 8.28 27.72 6.79
CA ARG A 152 7.75 27.76 8.16
C ARG A 152 7.29 26.38 8.66
N LEU A 153 6.64 25.59 7.81
CA LEU A 153 6.18 24.25 8.17
C LEU A 153 7.36 23.29 8.26
N LYS A 154 8.30 23.32 7.29
CA LYS A 154 9.54 22.53 7.35
C LYS A 154 10.31 22.77 8.65
N HIS A 155 10.51 24.04 9.01
CA HIS A 155 11.18 24.45 10.24
C HIS A 155 10.43 23.98 11.50
N ARG A 156 9.10 24.12 11.54
CA ARG A 156 8.32 23.65 12.69
C ARG A 156 8.39 22.13 12.82
N CYS A 157 8.31 21.39 11.72
CA CYS A 157 8.44 19.92 11.72
C CYS A 157 9.85 19.45 12.11
N SER A 158 10.92 20.22 11.82
CA SER A 158 12.26 19.87 12.28
C SER A 158 12.49 20.13 13.78
N GLN A 159 11.66 20.97 14.40
CA GLN A 159 11.76 21.33 15.83
C GLN A 159 10.76 20.62 16.72
N THR A 160 9.73 19.99 16.14
CA THR A 160 8.62 19.40 16.89
C THR A 160 8.26 18.03 16.36
N CYS A 161 7.74 17.16 17.21
CA CYS A 161 7.17 15.89 16.79
C CYS A 161 5.69 16.04 16.47
N LEU A 162 5.22 15.29 15.46
CA LEU A 162 3.80 15.11 15.21
C LEU A 162 3.29 13.95 16.06
N ALA A 163 2.23 14.19 16.83
CA ALA A 163 1.54 13.16 17.60
C ALA A 163 0.23 12.78 16.90
N ILE A 164 0.05 11.51 16.59
CA ILE A 164 -1.19 10.96 16.05
C ILE A 164 -1.93 10.28 17.18
N LYS A 165 -3.17 10.70 17.45
CA LYS A 165 -4.06 10.06 18.44
C LYS A 165 -5.15 9.30 17.70
N LEU A 166 -5.11 7.97 17.80
CA LEU A 166 -6.12 7.08 17.23
C LEU A 166 -7.07 6.64 18.34
N PHE A 167 -8.37 6.83 18.13
CA PHE A 167 -9.41 6.40 19.06
C PHE A 167 -10.15 5.20 18.51
N TRP A 168 -10.21 4.13 19.30
CA TRP A 168 -10.93 2.91 18.97
C TRP A 168 -12.18 2.80 19.83
N VAL A 169 -13.25 2.27 19.25
CA VAL A 169 -14.51 2.08 20.01
C VAL A 169 -14.34 0.90 20.96
N SER A 170 -14.81 1.06 22.19
CA SER A 170 -14.90 -0.05 23.16
C SER A 170 -16.11 -0.92 22.85
N THR A 171 -15.99 -2.24 23.05
CA THR A 171 -17.12 -3.18 22.98
C THR A 171 -18.08 -3.06 24.16
N GLN A 172 -17.81 -2.19 25.14
CA GLN A 172 -18.73 -1.95 26.26
C GLN A 172 -20.09 -1.45 25.75
N LYS A 173 -21.06 -2.37 25.75
CA LYS A 173 -22.45 -2.10 25.38
C LYS A 173 -23.04 -1.12 26.38
N ARG A 174 -23.33 0.10 25.94
CA ARG A 174 -24.27 0.99 26.64
C ARG A 174 -25.68 0.54 26.29
N LEU A 175 -26.62 0.70 27.22
CA LEU A 175 -28.03 0.29 27.04
C LEU A 175 -28.67 0.90 25.77
N PHE A 176 -28.14 2.04 25.31
CA PHE A 176 -28.51 2.72 24.07
C PHE A 176 -27.25 3.20 23.32
N ASP A 177 -26.53 2.30 22.64
CA ASP A 177 -25.39 2.67 21.79
C ASP A 177 -25.78 2.76 20.32
N VAL A 178 -26.16 3.97 19.88
CA VAL A 178 -26.55 4.26 18.49
C VAL A 178 -25.43 3.99 17.46
N ARG A 179 -24.16 3.83 17.90
CA ARG A 179 -23.01 3.52 17.03
C ARG A 179 -22.94 2.04 16.64
N LEU A 180 -23.58 1.17 17.42
CA LEU A 180 -23.73 -0.26 17.12
C LEU A 180 -24.91 -0.53 16.19
N TRP A 181 -25.69 0.49 15.84
CA TRP A 181 -26.79 0.34 14.91
C TRP A 181 -26.24 0.07 13.51
N LYS A 182 -26.49 -1.13 12.99
CA LYS A 182 -26.04 -1.56 11.67
C LYS A 182 -26.89 -0.88 10.59
N TRP A 183 -26.56 0.35 10.26
CA TRP A 183 -27.10 1.01 9.08
C TRP A 183 -26.47 0.38 7.83
N PRO A 184 -27.24 0.10 6.74
CA PRO A 184 -26.72 -0.58 5.55
C PRO A 184 -25.49 0.10 4.90
N TRP A 185 -25.33 1.40 5.14
CA TRP A 185 -24.27 2.28 4.61
C TRP A 185 -23.17 2.61 5.63
N PHE A 186 -23.30 2.18 6.89
CA PHE A 186 -22.36 2.52 7.97
C PHE A 186 -21.74 1.24 8.54
N ARG A 187 -20.55 0.85 8.03
CA ARG A 187 -19.75 -0.19 8.69
C ARG A 187 -19.37 0.33 10.08
N SER A 188 -19.88 -0.30 11.14
CA SER A 188 -19.52 0.09 12.51
C SER A 188 -18.00 0.10 12.67
N PRO A 189 -17.43 1.13 13.32
CA PRO A 189 -15.99 1.22 13.53
C PRO A 189 -15.48 -0.02 14.26
N LYS A 190 -14.34 -0.57 13.81
CA LYS A 190 -13.76 -1.76 14.43
C LYS A 190 -13.42 -1.46 15.90
N PRO A 191 -13.83 -2.32 16.85
CA PRO A 191 -13.39 -2.19 18.22
C PRO A 191 -11.88 -2.46 18.34
N TRP A 192 -11.24 -1.96 19.39
CA TRP A 192 -9.79 -2.13 19.57
C TRP A 192 -9.38 -3.61 19.58
N GLN A 193 -10.22 -4.50 20.11
CA GLN A 193 -9.93 -5.94 20.13
C GLN A 193 -9.78 -6.54 18.74
N ALA A 194 -10.61 -6.11 17.79
CA ALA A 194 -10.53 -6.55 16.40
C ALA A 194 -9.31 -5.97 15.68
N VAL A 195 -8.80 -4.82 16.14
CA VAL A 195 -7.60 -4.17 15.57
C VAL A 195 -6.33 -4.83 16.09
N PHE A 196 -6.26 -5.10 17.41
CA PHE A 196 -5.08 -5.68 18.05
C PHE A 196 -5.11 -7.21 18.14
N ASN A 197 -6.21 -7.82 17.73
CA ASN A 197 -6.47 -9.26 17.79
C ASN A 197 -6.24 -9.84 19.20
N THR A 198 -6.80 -9.19 20.22
CA THR A 198 -6.67 -9.59 21.64
C THR A 198 -7.78 -8.95 22.48
N GLU A 199 -8.16 -9.59 23.58
CA GLU A 199 -9.05 -9.04 24.62
C GLU A 199 -8.29 -8.47 25.82
N ASP A 200 -6.96 -8.65 25.86
CA ASP A 200 -6.09 -8.21 26.96
C ASP A 200 -5.51 -6.82 26.66
N ARG A 201 -5.72 -5.88 27.58
CA ARG A 201 -5.22 -4.50 27.47
C ARG A 201 -3.71 -4.41 27.65
N ASP A 202 -3.13 -5.22 28.51
CA ASP A 202 -1.69 -5.18 28.79
C ASP A 202 -0.90 -5.63 27.55
N VAL A 203 -1.45 -6.59 26.80
CA VAL A 203 -0.94 -6.99 25.48
C VAL A 203 -1.02 -5.83 24.48
N VAL A 204 -2.09 -5.03 24.50
CA VAL A 204 -2.20 -3.84 23.64
C VAL A 204 -1.18 -2.78 24.02
N GLU A 205 -1.05 -2.48 25.31
CA GLU A 205 -0.07 -1.49 25.80
C GLU A 205 1.36 -1.90 25.41
N THR A 206 1.71 -3.17 25.59
CA THR A 206 3.01 -3.72 25.17
C THR A 206 3.20 -3.61 23.66
N LYS A 207 2.19 -3.97 22.84
CA LYS A 207 2.24 -3.84 21.38
C LYS A 207 2.42 -2.38 20.94
N CYS A 208 1.69 -1.45 21.54
CA CYS A 208 1.80 -0.02 21.25
C CYS A 208 3.20 0.50 21.61
N HIS A 209 3.68 0.17 22.82
CA HIS A 209 5.01 0.55 23.27
C HIS A 209 6.11 0.05 22.32
N ASN A 210 6.07 -1.24 21.96
CA ASN A 210 7.05 -1.84 21.04
C ASN A 210 6.97 -1.26 19.62
N ALA A 211 5.78 -0.82 19.19
CA ALA A 211 5.58 -0.17 17.90
C ALA A 211 5.95 1.32 17.90
N GLY A 212 6.36 1.88 19.04
CA GLY A 212 6.67 3.30 19.20
C GLY A 212 5.43 4.21 19.16
N ARG A 213 4.29 3.71 19.67
CA ARG A 213 2.98 4.39 19.68
C ARG A 213 2.48 4.70 21.08
#